data_AF-A0A940TTI8-F1
#
_entry.id   AF-A0A940TTI8-F1
#
_cell.length_a   1.000
_cell.length_b   1.000
_cell.length_c   1.000
_cell.angle_alpha   90.00
_cell.angle_beta   90.00
_cell.angle_gamma   90.00
#
_symmetry.space_group_name_H-M   'P 1'
#
loop_
_entity.id
_entity.type
_entity.pdbx_description
1 polymer ?
#
loop_
_entity_poly.entity_id
_entity_poly.type
_entity_poly.pdbx_seq_one_letter_code
_entity_poly.pdbx_strand_id
1 'polypeptide(L)'
;MYVYEGSVTVNGQVVKKDTAAYSKDVTTIEAGSGGAWVWRWELVRTAEPTNLPQGEGVKSHLRMSRRIRMFELVPTSKWLFRVDCIVNNEGSTGLHSHPGSGIRCMLEGHLRVESEKGESSDNKRPGDVWYEEGSYPLVSTSDPGEKATFLRGMVLPPEYIKYPDTAVWIEGKKSCKSDWKNYVQNVVTLL
;
A
#
# COMPACT_ATOMS: atom_id res chain seq x y z
N MET A 1 7.77 -1.95 5.21
CA MET A 1 7.71 -3.42 5.09
C MET A 1 6.69 -3.94 6.09
N TYR A 2 5.74 -4.77 5.66
CA TYR A 2 4.70 -5.39 6.47
C TYR A 2 4.96 -6.90 6.58
N VAL A 3 4.74 -7.49 7.75
CA VAL A 3 4.90 -8.93 7.98
C VAL A 3 3.55 -9.62 7.83
N TYR A 4 3.39 -10.35 6.73
CA TYR A 4 2.18 -11.12 6.42
C TYR A 4 2.10 -12.41 7.25
N GLU A 5 3.22 -13.14 7.34
CA GLU A 5 3.33 -14.33 8.17
C GLU A 5 4.68 -14.40 8.89
N GLY A 6 4.69 -15.03 10.06
CA GLY A 6 5.89 -15.24 10.88
C GLY A 6 6.36 -13.97 11.60
N SER A 7 7.68 -13.82 11.71
CA SER A 7 8.33 -12.64 12.29
C SER A 7 9.67 -12.39 11.63
N VAL A 8 10.11 -11.14 11.61
CA VAL A 8 11.45 -10.76 11.16
C VAL A 8 12.12 -9.83 12.17
N THR A 9 13.44 -9.84 12.21
CA THR A 9 14.24 -8.79 12.86
C THR A 9 14.67 -7.81 11.78
N VAL A 10 14.27 -6.54 11.90
CA VAL A 10 14.68 -5.45 11.02
C VAL A 10 15.60 -4.52 11.78
N ASN A 11 16.85 -4.40 11.33
CA ASN A 11 17.87 -3.56 11.98
C ASN A 11 17.94 -3.77 13.51
N GLY A 12 17.85 -5.03 13.95
CA GLY A 12 17.87 -5.42 15.37
C GLY A 12 16.53 -5.35 16.11
N GLN A 13 15.45 -4.87 15.49
CA GLN A 13 14.12 -4.81 16.10
C GLN A 13 13.19 -5.91 15.58
N VAL A 14 12.55 -6.64 16.49
CA VAL A 14 11.59 -7.70 16.13
C VAL A 14 10.27 -7.09 15.64
N VAL A 15 9.86 -7.48 14.45
CA VAL A 15 8.60 -7.12 13.79
C VAL A 15 7.79 -8.41 13.60
N LYS A 16 6.60 -8.46 14.18
CA LYS A 16 5.74 -9.66 14.18
C LYS A 16 4.69 -9.60 13.07
N LYS A 17 4.04 -10.72 12.78
CA LYS A 17 2.83 -10.77 11.95
C LYS A 17 1.87 -9.63 12.26
N ASP A 18 1.25 -9.08 11.21
CA ASP A 18 0.26 -8.01 11.31
C ASP A 18 0.83 -6.71 11.91
N THR A 19 2.13 -6.47 11.67
CA THR A 19 2.82 -5.21 11.98
C THR A 19 3.76 -4.82 10.82
N ALA A 20 4.23 -3.57 10.84
CA ALA A 20 5.13 -3.07 9.81
C ALA A 20 6.26 -2.21 10.39
N ALA A 21 7.34 -2.12 9.65
CA ALA A 21 8.47 -1.24 9.94
C ALA A 21 8.80 -0.34 8.74
N TYR A 22 9.31 0.86 9.05
CA TYR A 22 9.88 1.79 8.09
C TYR A 22 11.40 1.75 8.17
N SER A 23 12.06 1.90 7.02
CA SER A 23 13.49 2.14 6.93
C SER A 23 13.77 3.00 5.71
N LYS A 24 14.76 3.89 5.81
CA LYS A 24 15.17 4.84 4.76
C LYS A 24 16.46 4.41 4.04
N ASP A 25 17.29 3.63 4.72
CA ASP A 25 18.64 3.28 4.27
C ASP A 25 18.79 1.76 4.12
N VAL A 26 20.04 1.30 4.00
CA VAL A 26 20.38 -0.13 3.99
C VAL A 26 19.68 -0.81 5.16
N THR A 27 18.91 -1.84 4.83
CA THR A 27 18.05 -2.54 5.78
C THR A 27 18.43 -4.00 5.81
N THR A 28 18.84 -4.47 6.98
CA THR A 28 19.05 -5.90 7.22
C THR A 28 17.77 -6.50 7.77
N ILE A 29 17.34 -7.61 7.16
CA ILE A 29 16.14 -8.34 7.53
C ILE A 29 16.56 -9.79 7.77
N GLU A 30 16.25 -10.31 8.95
CA GLU A 30 16.47 -11.71 9.30
C GLU A 30 15.12 -12.34 9.65
N ALA A 31 14.80 -13.50 9.07
CA ALA A 31 13.59 -14.22 9.44
C ALA A 31 13.75 -14.88 10.82
N GLY A 32 12.67 -14.90 11.60
CA GLY A 32 12.62 -15.70 12.81
C GLY A 32 12.71 -17.20 12.50
N SER A 33 12.81 -18.03 13.55
CA SER A 33 12.99 -19.49 13.42
C SER A 33 11.88 -20.20 12.62
N GLY A 34 10.67 -19.63 12.55
CA GLY A 34 9.56 -20.17 11.75
C GLY A 34 9.53 -19.68 10.28
N GLY A 35 10.53 -18.92 9.84
CA GLY A 35 10.50 -18.20 8.57
C GLY A 35 9.56 -16.98 8.61
N ALA A 36 9.47 -16.27 7.49
CA ALA A 36 8.59 -15.12 7.36
C ALA A 36 8.17 -14.86 5.91
N TRP A 37 6.98 -14.28 5.75
CA TRP A 37 6.51 -13.70 4.50
C TRP A 37 6.31 -12.22 4.72
N VAL A 38 7.01 -11.40 3.95
CA VAL A 38 6.96 -9.94 4.06
C VAL A 38 6.54 -9.31 2.74
N TRP A 39 5.76 -8.25 2.84
CA TRP A 39 5.43 -7.39 1.70
C TRP A 39 6.08 -6.02 1.90
N ARG A 40 6.70 -5.52 0.84
CA ARG A 40 7.51 -4.30 0.89
C ARG A 40 7.08 -3.35 -0.19
N TRP A 41 6.91 -2.10 0.20
CA TRP A 41 6.74 -0.96 -0.68
C TRP A 41 8.01 -0.13 -0.60
N GLU A 42 8.45 0.36 -1.74
CA GLU A 42 9.64 1.21 -1.85
C GLU A 42 9.31 2.40 -2.72
N LEU A 43 9.87 3.56 -2.35
CA LEU A 43 9.95 4.71 -3.22
C LEU A 43 11.37 4.75 -3.77
N VAL A 44 11.51 4.48 -5.06
CA VAL A 44 12.80 4.44 -5.75
C VAL A 44 12.85 5.54 -6.82
N ARG A 45 14.05 6.10 -7.04
CA ARG A 45 14.26 7.01 -8.17
C ARG A 45 14.21 6.22 -9.48
N THR A 46 13.65 6.82 -10.52
CA THR A 46 13.50 6.18 -11.85
C THR A 46 14.82 5.67 -12.44
N ALA A 47 15.95 6.30 -12.11
CA ALA A 47 17.27 5.92 -12.60
C ALA A 47 17.90 4.74 -11.83
N GLU A 48 17.35 4.37 -10.68
CA GLU A 48 17.92 3.33 -9.81
C GLU A 48 17.34 1.95 -10.18
N PRO A 49 18.14 0.87 -10.13
CA PRO A 49 17.63 -0.48 -10.34
C PRO A 49 16.67 -0.89 -9.21
N THR A 50 15.78 -1.83 -9.51
CA THR A 50 14.97 -2.47 -8.47
C THR A 50 15.86 -3.39 -7.63
N ASN A 51 16.07 -3.02 -6.37
CA ASN A 51 16.88 -3.78 -5.43
C ASN A 51 16.01 -4.77 -4.65
N LEU A 52 15.76 -5.94 -5.25
CA LEU A 52 15.09 -7.05 -4.56
C LEU A 52 15.98 -7.55 -3.40
N PRO A 53 15.42 -7.90 -2.24
CA PRO A 53 16.20 -8.47 -1.14
C PRO A 53 16.85 -9.79 -1.58
N GLN A 54 18.12 -9.96 -1.21
CA GLN A 54 18.92 -11.14 -1.50
C GLN A 54 19.59 -11.62 -0.21
N GLY A 55 19.87 -12.91 -0.13
CA GLY A 55 20.47 -13.55 1.03
C GLY A 55 20.21 -15.05 1.04
N GLU A 56 20.84 -15.76 1.95
CA GLU A 56 20.60 -17.19 2.15
C GLU A 56 19.14 -17.44 2.54
N GLY A 57 18.48 -18.39 1.87
CA GLY A 57 17.08 -18.73 2.12
C GLY A 57 16.06 -17.67 1.67
N VAL A 58 16.48 -16.55 1.08
CA VAL A 58 15.59 -15.46 0.64
C VAL A 58 15.08 -15.70 -0.78
N LYS A 59 13.76 -15.63 -0.96
CA LYS A 59 13.10 -15.56 -2.28
C LYS A 59 12.31 -14.27 -2.39
N SER A 60 12.64 -13.47 -3.40
CA SER A 60 12.05 -12.15 -3.60
C SER A 60 11.48 -12.02 -5.01
N HIS A 61 10.29 -11.43 -5.13
CA HIS A 61 9.62 -11.20 -6.41
C HIS A 61 9.09 -9.77 -6.47
N LEU A 62 9.39 -9.05 -7.56
CA LEU A 62 8.73 -7.78 -7.85
C LEU A 62 7.28 -8.06 -8.24
N ARG A 63 6.33 -7.59 -7.43
CA ARG A 63 4.89 -7.77 -7.70
C ARG A 63 4.34 -6.69 -8.63
N MET A 64 4.77 -5.44 -8.44
CA MET A 64 4.36 -4.30 -9.25
C MET A 64 5.35 -3.15 -9.11
N SER A 65 5.53 -2.39 -10.19
CA SER A 65 6.22 -1.11 -10.20
C SER A 65 5.43 -0.12 -11.05
N ARG A 66 5.30 1.12 -10.57
CA ARG A 66 4.60 2.21 -11.24
C ARG A 66 5.31 3.53 -10.99
N ARG A 67 5.36 4.36 -12.04
CA ARG A 67 5.79 5.75 -11.93
C ARG A 67 4.62 6.57 -11.42
N ILE A 68 4.85 7.37 -10.39
CA ILE A 68 3.90 8.38 -9.91
C ILE A 68 3.84 9.51 -10.95
N ARG A 69 2.63 9.83 -11.43
CA ARG A 69 2.38 10.83 -12.47
C ARG A 69 1.53 11.99 -12.00
N MET A 70 0.70 11.79 -10.98
CA MET A 70 -0.17 12.81 -10.38
C MET A 70 0.62 14.01 -9.87
N PHE A 71 1.85 13.77 -9.41
CA PHE A 71 2.72 14.78 -8.86
C PHE A 71 4.04 14.86 -9.62
N GLU A 72 4.53 16.08 -9.77
CA GLU A 72 5.93 16.31 -10.09
C GLU A 72 6.76 16.15 -8.80
N LEU A 73 7.30 14.95 -8.61
CA LEU A 73 8.14 14.61 -7.47
C LEU A 73 9.55 15.18 -7.67
N VAL A 74 9.75 16.44 -7.29
CA VAL A 74 11.05 17.12 -7.41
C VAL A 74 11.98 16.82 -6.23
N PRO A 75 13.31 16.81 -6.42
CA PRO A 75 14.26 16.71 -5.31
C PRO A 75 13.97 17.75 -4.22
N THR A 76 14.27 17.43 -2.96
CA THR A 76 14.02 18.25 -1.76
C THR A 76 12.55 18.45 -1.36
N SER A 77 11.59 18.07 -2.19
CA SER A 77 10.17 18.12 -1.81
C SER A 77 9.85 17.10 -0.71
N LYS A 78 8.87 17.43 0.12
CA LYS A 78 8.42 16.60 1.25
C LYS A 78 7.12 15.90 0.90
N TRP A 79 7.06 14.61 1.18
CA TRP A 79 5.89 13.77 0.94
C TRP A 79 5.65 12.84 2.12
N LEU A 80 4.40 12.48 2.34
CA LEU A 80 4.05 11.44 3.30
C LEU A 80 4.08 10.08 2.61
N PHE A 81 4.99 9.21 3.04
CA PHE A 81 4.97 7.79 2.69
C PHE A 81 4.18 7.03 3.76
N ARG A 82 3.04 6.45 3.36
CA ARG A 82 2.11 5.77 4.27
C ARG A 82 1.89 4.33 3.85
N VAL A 83 1.97 3.41 4.81
CA VAL A 83 1.40 2.07 4.71
C VAL A 83 0.28 1.96 5.74
N ASP A 84 -0.93 1.69 5.27
CA ASP A 84 -2.10 1.46 6.11
C ASP A 84 -2.98 0.34 5.53
N CYS A 85 -4.13 0.10 6.14
CA CYS A 85 -5.06 -0.94 5.72
C CYS A 85 -6.50 -0.46 5.79
N ILE A 86 -7.26 -0.84 4.78
CA ILE A 86 -8.72 -0.85 4.81
C ILE A 86 -9.15 -2.26 5.18
N VAL A 87 -9.95 -2.35 6.24
CA VAL A 87 -10.39 -3.61 6.83
C VAL A 87 -11.89 -3.76 6.63
N ASN A 88 -12.33 -4.98 6.32
CA ASN A 88 -13.76 -5.31 6.21
C ASN A 88 -14.53 -4.42 5.21
N ASN A 89 -13.93 -4.07 4.08
CA ASN A 89 -14.64 -3.33 3.02
C ASN A 89 -15.77 -4.19 2.46
N GLU A 90 -17.01 -3.69 2.58
CA GLU A 90 -18.21 -4.40 2.16
C GLU A 90 -19.06 -3.51 1.25
N GLY A 91 -19.42 -4.04 0.07
CA GLY A 91 -20.23 -3.37 -0.94
C GLY A 91 -19.42 -2.48 -1.87
N SER A 92 -20.10 -1.51 -2.48
CA SER A 92 -19.46 -0.54 -3.38
C SER A 92 -19.07 0.73 -2.62
N THR A 93 -17.87 1.24 -2.88
CA THR A 93 -17.37 2.51 -2.35
C THR A 93 -18.11 3.72 -2.93
N GLY A 94 -18.76 3.60 -4.09
CA GLY A 94 -19.21 4.74 -4.88
C GLY A 94 -18.04 5.45 -5.59
N LEU A 95 -18.35 6.40 -6.47
CA LEU A 95 -17.33 7.11 -7.24
C LEU A 95 -16.51 8.05 -6.34
N HIS A 96 -15.21 7.81 -6.27
CA HIS A 96 -14.30 8.58 -5.44
C HIS A 96 -12.90 8.66 -6.05
N SER A 97 -12.06 9.53 -5.50
CA SER A 97 -10.65 9.65 -5.83
C SER A 97 -9.81 9.69 -4.55
N HIS A 98 -8.49 9.74 -4.69
CA HIS A 98 -7.55 9.87 -3.58
C HIS A 98 -6.59 11.04 -3.80
N PRO A 99 -6.09 11.65 -2.72
CA PRO A 99 -5.15 12.76 -2.74
C PRO A 99 -3.71 12.32 -3.03
N GLY A 100 -3.48 11.04 -3.36
CA GLY A 100 -2.16 10.61 -3.79
C GLY A 100 -2.12 9.18 -4.30
N SER A 101 -1.05 8.89 -5.02
CA SER A 101 -0.86 7.64 -5.74
C SER A 101 -0.38 6.52 -4.83
N GLY A 102 -0.65 5.27 -5.20
CA GLY A 102 -0.07 4.16 -4.48
C GLY A 102 -0.41 2.78 -5.01
N ILE A 103 0.37 1.81 -4.53
CA ILE A 103 0.16 0.39 -4.79
C ILE A 103 -0.63 -0.19 -3.62
N ARG A 104 -1.64 -0.98 -3.96
CA ARG A 104 -2.49 -1.70 -3.03
C ARG A 104 -2.14 -3.19 -3.07
N CYS A 105 -2.40 -3.91 -1.99
CA CYS A 105 -2.11 -5.33 -1.89
C CYS A 105 -3.22 -6.03 -1.11
N MET A 106 -3.86 -7.02 -1.73
CA MET A 106 -4.94 -7.79 -1.12
C MET A 106 -4.42 -8.58 0.08
N LEU A 107 -5.08 -8.51 1.23
CA LEU A 107 -4.83 -9.39 2.37
C LEU A 107 -5.84 -10.55 2.39
N GLU A 108 -7.12 -10.25 2.15
CA GLU A 108 -8.21 -11.22 2.24
C GLU A 108 -9.42 -10.75 1.41
N GLY A 109 -10.19 -11.70 0.89
CA GLY A 109 -11.41 -11.44 0.12
C GLY A 109 -11.14 -11.15 -1.35
N HIS A 110 -12.09 -10.47 -1.97
CA HIS A 110 -12.05 -10.08 -3.37
C HIS A 110 -12.51 -8.64 -3.53
N LEU A 111 -11.77 -7.87 -4.32
CA LEU A 111 -12.08 -6.49 -4.64
C LEU A 111 -11.89 -6.22 -6.14
N ARG A 112 -12.97 -5.79 -6.79
CA ARG A 112 -12.92 -5.24 -8.15
C ARG A 112 -12.74 -3.74 -8.07
N VAL A 113 -11.84 -3.21 -8.87
CA VAL A 113 -11.59 -1.77 -9.03
C VAL A 113 -11.84 -1.39 -10.48
N GLU A 114 -12.70 -0.40 -10.68
CA GLU A 114 -13.14 0.06 -11.99
C GLU A 114 -12.88 1.55 -12.12
N SER A 115 -12.24 1.95 -13.21
CA SER A 115 -11.88 3.33 -13.47
C SER A 115 -11.80 3.57 -14.97
N GLU A 116 -12.36 4.70 -15.44
CA GLU A 116 -12.31 5.10 -16.85
C GLU A 116 -10.96 5.71 -17.26
N LYS A 117 -10.21 6.28 -16.31
CA LYS A 117 -8.96 7.02 -16.59
C LYS A 117 -7.70 6.30 -16.10
N GLY A 118 -7.75 5.74 -14.91
CA GLY A 118 -6.73 4.90 -14.30
C GLY A 118 -6.91 3.41 -14.59
N GLU A 119 -6.15 2.58 -13.88
CA GLU A 119 -6.15 1.12 -14.05
C GLU A 119 -7.40 0.48 -13.40
N SER A 120 -8.00 -0.47 -14.10
CA SER A 120 -9.01 -1.36 -13.55
C SER A 120 -8.38 -2.70 -13.17
N SER A 121 -8.89 -3.38 -12.14
CA SER A 121 -8.35 -4.65 -11.66
C SER A 121 -9.41 -5.51 -11.00
N ASP A 122 -9.14 -6.82 -10.92
CA ASP A 122 -10.01 -7.83 -10.35
C ASP A 122 -9.16 -8.72 -9.42
N ASN A 123 -9.07 -8.34 -8.14
CA ASN A 123 -8.11 -8.88 -7.16
C ASN A 123 -8.77 -9.92 -6.28
N LYS A 124 -8.35 -11.19 -6.34
CA LYS A 124 -9.09 -12.33 -5.78
C LYS A 124 -8.34 -13.10 -4.70
N ARG A 125 -7.04 -12.85 -4.54
CA ARG A 125 -6.16 -13.63 -3.68
C ARG A 125 -5.23 -12.75 -2.86
N PRO A 126 -4.85 -13.19 -1.64
CA PRO A 126 -3.81 -12.52 -0.88
C PRO A 126 -2.54 -12.32 -1.71
N GLY A 127 -2.00 -11.10 -1.69
CA GLY A 127 -0.84 -10.71 -2.48
C GLY A 127 -1.14 -10.22 -3.90
N ASP A 128 -2.39 -10.30 -4.38
CA ASP A 128 -2.79 -9.59 -5.60
C ASP A 128 -2.59 -8.09 -5.41
N VAL A 129 -2.02 -7.42 -6.41
CA VAL A 129 -1.61 -6.02 -6.34
C VAL A 129 -2.23 -5.23 -7.47
N TRP A 130 -2.65 -4.01 -7.15
CA TRP A 130 -3.13 -3.05 -8.12
C TRP A 130 -2.62 -1.65 -7.79
N TYR A 131 -2.72 -0.75 -8.76
CA TYR A 131 -2.25 0.62 -8.63
C TYR A 131 -3.38 1.62 -8.83
N GLU A 132 -3.36 2.66 -8.01
CA GLU A 132 -4.27 3.79 -8.10
C GLU A 132 -3.43 5.06 -8.20
N GLU A 133 -3.61 5.83 -9.28
CA GLU A 133 -2.88 7.09 -9.50
C GLU A 133 -3.28 8.17 -8.48
N GLY A 134 -4.44 8.01 -7.85
CA GLY A 134 -4.98 8.93 -6.85
C GLY A 134 -6.02 9.86 -7.44
N SER A 135 -5.62 10.81 -8.27
CA SER A 135 -6.52 11.83 -8.85
C SER A 135 -7.58 11.28 -9.80
N TYR A 136 -7.40 10.05 -10.29
CA TYR A 136 -8.33 9.43 -11.23
C TYR A 136 -9.51 8.80 -10.49
N PRO A 137 -10.75 9.21 -10.83
CA PRO A 137 -11.96 8.64 -10.23
C PRO A 137 -12.05 7.14 -10.45
N LEU A 138 -12.48 6.43 -9.42
CA LEU A 138 -12.67 4.99 -9.44
C LEU A 138 -13.84 4.56 -8.55
N VAL A 139 -14.31 3.34 -8.79
CA VAL A 139 -15.22 2.60 -7.92
C VAL A 139 -14.53 1.31 -7.50
N SER A 140 -14.70 0.93 -6.24
CA SER A 140 -14.24 -0.36 -5.71
C SER A 140 -15.42 -1.12 -5.15
N THR A 141 -15.52 -2.40 -5.47
CA THR A 141 -16.67 -3.23 -5.10
C THR A 141 -16.18 -4.59 -4.59
N SER A 142 -16.58 -4.95 -3.38
CA SER A 142 -16.44 -6.34 -2.88
C SER A 142 -17.59 -7.21 -3.39
N ASP A 143 -17.41 -8.53 -3.38
CA ASP A 143 -18.49 -9.45 -3.76
C ASP A 143 -19.69 -9.35 -2.78
N PRO A 144 -20.92 -9.62 -3.25
CA PRO A 144 -22.11 -9.57 -2.40
C PRO A 144 -22.00 -10.49 -1.18
N GLY A 145 -22.13 -9.92 0.02
CA GLY A 145 -22.03 -10.65 1.29
C GLY A 145 -20.60 -10.92 1.76
N GLU A 146 -19.60 -10.55 0.97
CA GLU A 146 -18.19 -10.75 1.26
C GLU A 146 -17.50 -9.44 1.66
N LYS A 147 -16.42 -9.60 2.44
CA LYS A 147 -15.57 -8.50 2.90
C LYS A 147 -14.20 -8.57 2.27
N ALA A 148 -13.65 -7.40 1.94
CA ALA A 148 -12.30 -7.25 1.43
C ALA A 148 -11.41 -6.51 2.44
N THR A 149 -10.22 -7.04 2.69
CA THR A 149 -9.20 -6.39 3.53
C THR A 149 -7.93 -6.23 2.72
N PHE A 150 -7.40 -5.01 2.61
CA PHE A 150 -6.23 -4.74 1.78
C PHE A 150 -5.33 -3.65 2.36
N LEU A 151 -4.05 -3.75 2.03
CA LEU A 151 -3.03 -2.78 2.38
C LEU A 151 -2.94 -1.71 1.29
N ARG A 152 -2.55 -0.50 1.72
CA ARG A 152 -2.27 0.62 0.82
C ARG A 152 -0.89 1.18 1.14
N GLY A 153 0.03 1.13 0.18
CA GLY A 153 1.27 1.88 0.20
C GLY A 153 1.14 3.11 -0.67
N MET A 154 1.15 4.30 -0.07
CA MET A 154 0.82 5.57 -0.73
C MET A 154 1.92 6.61 -0.57
N VAL A 155 2.01 7.49 -1.57
CA VAL A 155 2.70 8.77 -1.49
C VAL A 155 1.64 9.86 -1.50
N LEU A 156 1.59 10.66 -0.44
CA LEU A 156 0.55 11.65 -0.18
C LEU A 156 1.18 13.03 0.11
N PRO A 157 0.46 14.13 -0.09
CA PRO A 157 0.85 15.43 0.45
C PRO A 157 0.99 15.35 2.00
N PRO A 158 2.00 16.02 2.61
CA PRO A 158 2.28 15.89 4.04
C PRO A 158 1.10 16.21 4.99
N GLU A 159 0.22 17.11 4.59
CA GLU A 159 -0.97 17.51 5.36
C GLU A 159 -1.95 16.37 5.63
N TYR A 160 -1.86 15.27 4.87
CA TYR A 160 -2.70 14.09 5.07
C TYR A 160 -2.32 13.23 6.27
N ILE A 161 -1.21 13.53 6.96
CA ILE A 161 -0.74 12.77 8.13
C ILE A 161 -1.80 12.67 9.24
N LYS A 162 -2.68 13.68 9.33
CA LYS A 162 -3.75 13.76 10.33
C LYS A 162 -5.06 13.09 9.93
N TYR A 163 -5.21 12.68 8.67
CA TYR A 163 -6.44 12.08 8.16
C TYR A 163 -6.30 10.56 8.02
N PRO A 164 -7.20 9.76 8.63
CA PRO A 164 -7.18 8.31 8.53
C PRO A 164 -7.68 7.82 7.16
N ASP A 165 -8.88 8.26 6.76
CA ASP A 165 -9.43 7.98 5.43
C ASP A 165 -9.01 9.09 4.45
N THR A 166 -8.46 8.67 3.32
CA THR A 166 -7.97 9.55 2.26
C THR A 166 -8.87 9.49 1.03
N ALA A 167 -9.95 8.71 1.02
CA ALA A 167 -10.91 8.76 -0.08
C ALA A 167 -11.70 10.08 -0.07
N VAL A 168 -11.88 10.66 -1.27
CA VAL A 168 -12.66 11.87 -1.51
C VAL A 168 -13.80 11.48 -2.47
N TRP A 169 -15.01 11.43 -1.93
CA TRP A 169 -16.21 11.10 -2.71
C TRP A 169 -16.58 12.25 -3.63
N ILE A 170 -16.67 11.96 -4.92
CA ILE A 170 -17.01 12.94 -5.96
C ILE A 170 -18.53 13.17 -5.97
N GLU A 171 -19.28 12.09 -5.75
CA GLU A 171 -20.72 12.12 -5.61
C GLU A 171 -21.12 11.43 -4.31
N GLY A 172 -21.98 12.08 -3.52
CA GLY A 172 -22.55 11.52 -2.30
C GLY A 172 -21.57 11.40 -1.12
N LYS A 173 -21.76 10.35 -0.33
CA LYS A 173 -20.94 10.01 0.85
C LYS A 173 -20.53 8.55 0.73
N LYS A 174 -19.50 8.15 1.51
CA LYS A 174 -19.10 6.76 1.67
C LYS A 174 -20.30 5.84 1.87
N SER A 175 -20.56 4.98 0.87
CA SER A 175 -21.64 4.01 0.87
C SER A 175 -21.23 2.65 1.41
N CYS A 176 -19.93 2.34 1.41
CA CYS A 176 -19.39 1.08 1.92
C CYS A 176 -19.10 1.16 3.42
N LYS A 177 -19.20 0.00 4.09
CA LYS A 177 -18.67 -0.16 5.44
C LYS A 177 -17.21 -0.56 5.33
N SER A 178 -16.34 0.08 6.11
CA SER A 178 -14.97 -0.37 6.31
C SER A 178 -14.34 0.30 7.52
N ASP A 179 -13.39 -0.39 8.12
CA ASP A 179 -12.51 0.13 9.16
C ASP A 179 -11.14 0.50 8.56
N TRP A 180 -10.32 1.18 9.37
CA TRP A 180 -8.97 1.60 8.98
C TRP A 180 -7.96 1.29 10.07
N LYS A 181 -6.79 0.80 9.66
CA LYS A 181 -5.65 0.54 10.54
C LYS A 181 -4.40 1.19 9.95
N ASN A 182 -3.77 2.08 10.71
CA ASN A 182 -2.46 2.60 10.38
C ASN A 182 -1.37 1.57 10.73
N TYR A 183 -0.36 1.44 9.85
CA TYR A 183 0.85 0.70 10.19
C TYR A 183 2.06 1.62 10.31
N VAL A 184 2.31 2.39 9.26
CA VAL A 184 3.48 3.25 9.14
C VAL A 184 3.08 4.52 8.43
N GLN A 185 3.54 5.66 8.92
CA GLN A 185 3.49 6.91 8.18
C GLN A 185 4.73 7.75 8.50
N ASN A 186 5.46 8.18 7.48
CA ASN A 186 6.66 8.99 7.62
C ASN A 186 6.68 10.09 6.57
N VAL A 187 7.02 11.31 6.99
CA VAL A 187 7.34 12.38 6.02
C VAL A 187 8.76 12.15 5.52
N VAL A 188 8.88 11.94 4.22
CA VAL A 188 10.14 11.73 3.52
C VAL A 188 10.49 12.98 2.71
N THR A 189 11.78 13.32 2.70
CA THR A 189 12.32 14.31 1.78
C THR A 189 12.95 13.56 0.62
N LEU A 190 12.54 13.89 -0.61
CA LEU A 190 13.13 13.29 -1.81
C LEU A 190 14.58 13.75 -1.96
N LEU A 191 15.47 12.79 -2.20
CA LEU A 191 16.91 13.01 -2.39
C LEU A 191 17.21 13.24 -3.87
#